data_AF-A0A7R7CR62-F1
#
_entry.id   AF-A0A7R7CR62-F1
#
_cell.length_a   1.000
_cell.length_b   1.000
_cell.length_c   1.000
_cell.angle_alpha   90.00
_cell.angle_beta   90.00
_cell.angle_gamma   90.00
#
_symmetry.space_group_name_H-M   'P 1'
#
loop_
_entity.id
_entity.type
_entity.pdbx_description
1 polymer ?
#
loop_
_entity_poly.entity_id
_entity_poly.type
_entity_poly.pdbx_seq_one_letter_code
_entity_poly.pdbx_strand_id
1 'polypeptide(L)' 'MNNRIEQDHRRIKRRIRPMLGFKSAASAATILSGIEMVHMMRKRQARYAHDPAPSLAKQFSILAA' A
#
# COMPACT_ATOMS: atom_id res chain seq x y z
N MET A 1 -16.61 16.56 -12.38
CA MET A 1 -16.61 15.08 -12.52
C MET A 1 -15.25 14.56 -12.04
N ASN A 2 -15.22 13.90 -10.88
CA ASN A 2 -13.97 13.47 -10.21
C ASN A 2 -13.44 12.19 -10.85
N ASN A 3 -12.43 12.31 -11.71
CA ASN A 3 -11.81 11.16 -12.35
C ASN A 3 -11.08 10.31 -11.29
N ARG A 4 -11.47 9.04 -11.10
CA ARG A 4 -10.85 8.12 -10.11
C ARG A 4 -9.33 8.05 -10.26
N ILE A 5 -8.86 8.12 -11.50
CA ILE A 5 -7.44 8.15 -11.87
C ILE A 5 -6.74 9.36 -11.22
N GLU A 6 -7.33 10.55 -11.30
CA GLU A 6 -6.76 11.77 -10.73
C GLU A 6 -6.70 11.71 -9.20
N GLN A 7 -7.69 11.07 -8.55
CA GLN A 7 -7.68 10.88 -7.10
C GLN A 7 -6.58 9.91 -6.65
N ASP A 8 -6.40 8.79 -7.35
CA ASP A 8 -5.33 7.84 -7.03
C ASP A 8 -3.95 8.44 -7.28
N HIS A 9 -3.78 9.17 -8.39
CA HIS A 9 -2.55 9.94 -8.64
C HIS A 9 -2.27 10.94 -7.51
N ARG A 10 -3.29 11.65 -7.03
CA ARG A 10 -3.14 12.59 -5.91
C ARG A 10 -2.73 11.90 -4.61
N ARG A 11 -3.27 10.71 -4.32
CA ARG A 11 -2.90 9.91 -3.14
C ARG A 11 -1.44 9.45 -3.20
N ILE A 12 -1.01 8.96 -4.36
CA ILE A 12 0.37 8.53 -4.60
C ILE A 12 1.33 9.72 -4.50
N LYS A 13 1.04 10.83 -5.19
CA LYS A 13 1.85 12.07 -5.12
C LYS A 13 1.99 12.58 -3.68
N ARG A 14 0.92 12.55 -2.87
CA ARG A 14 0.96 12.97 -1.46
C ARG A 14 1.92 12.13 -0.62
N ARG A 15 2.04 10.82 -0.87
CA ARG A 15 2.98 9.95 -0.15
C ARG A 15 4.43 10.11 -0.61
N ILE A 16 4.63 10.39 -1.90
CA ILE A 16 5.97 10.55 -2.51
C ILE A 16 6.56 11.94 -2.23
N ARG A 17 5.73 12.98 -2.15
CA ARG A 17 6.17 14.38 -1.91
C ARG A 17 7.19 14.53 -0.76
N PRO A 18 6.97 13.97 0.45
CA PRO A 18 7.97 14.06 1.53
C PRO A 18 9.24 13.22 1.29
N MET A 19 9.22 12.27 0.34
CA MET A 19 10.37 11.44 -0.01
C MET A 19 11.26 12.09 -1.09
N LEU A 20 10.91 13.29 -1.56
CA LEU A 20 11.58 14.01 -2.66
C LEU A 20 11.59 13.25 -4.00
N GLY A 21 10.64 12.33 -4.21
CA GLY A 21 10.59 11.48 -5.40
C GLY A 21 11.21 10.10 -5.20
N PHE A 22 11.32 9.34 -6.29
CA PHE A 22 11.97 8.03 -6.31
C PHE A 22 13.40 8.18 -6.83
N LYS A 23 14.35 7.45 -6.23
CA LYS A 23 15.76 7.47 -6.65
C LYS A 23 16.03 6.61 -7.89
N SER A 24 15.22 5.58 -8.11
CA SER A 24 15.31 4.66 -9.24
C SER A 24 13.96 3.97 -9.51
N ALA A 25 13.80 3.39 -10.70
CA ALA A 25 12.62 2.58 -11.05
C ALA A 25 12.43 1.40 -10.08
N ALA A 26 13.52 0.78 -9.63
CA ALA A 26 13.46 -0.29 -8.62
C ALA A 26 12.88 0.22 -7.30
N SER A 27 13.35 1.39 -6.81
CA SER A 27 12.80 2.00 -5.58
C SER A 27 11.34 2.40 -5.73
N ALA A 28 10.93 2.85 -6.92
CA ALA A 28 9.54 3.15 -7.22
C ALA A 28 8.66 1.91 -7.14
N ALA A 29 9.09 0.81 -7.78
CA ALA A 29 8.37 -0.47 -7.76
C ALA A 29 8.19 -0.97 -6.32
N THR A 30 9.26 -1.04 -5.52
CA THR A 30 9.18 -1.50 -4.13
C THR A 30 8.24 -0.65 -3.28
N ILE A 31 8.31 0.68 -3.39
CA ILE A 31 7.46 1.59 -2.60
C ILE A 31 6.00 1.48 -3.03
N LEU A 32 5.71 1.44 -4.34
CA LEU A 32 4.35 1.30 -4.85
C LEU A 32 3.74 -0.05 -4.44
N SER A 33 4.48 -1.15 -4.54
CA SER A 33 4.04 -2.48 -4.07
C SER A 33 3.75 -2.48 -2.56
N GLY A 34 4.56 -1.81 -1.75
CA GLY A 34 4.30 -1.67 -0.31
C GLY A 34 3.03 -0.86 0.00
N ILE A 35 2.75 0.20 -0.78
CA ILE A 35 1.53 0.99 -0.65
C ILE A 35 0.29 0.15 -1.01
N GLU A 36 0.34 -0.61 -2.10
CA GLU A 36 -0.74 -1.51 -2.52
C GLU A 36 -0.98 -2.63 -1.50
N MET A 37 0.09 -3.21 -0.96
CA MET A 37 0.01 -4.25 0.06
C MET A 37 -0.74 -3.77 1.32
N VAL A 38 -0.40 -2.59 1.84
CA VAL A 38 -1.11 -1.99 2.99
C VAL A 38 -2.57 -1.71 2.64
N HIS A 39 -2.87 -1.31 1.41
CA HIS A 39 -4.24 -1.08 0.95
C HIS A 39 -5.05 -2.39 0.92
N MET A 40 -4.46 -3.48 0.42
CA MET A 40 -5.06 -4.82 0.41
C MET A 40 -5.30 -5.34 1.83
N MET A 41 -4.33 -5.17 2.75
CA MET A 41 -4.45 -5.52 4.17
C MET A 41 -5.59 -4.77 4.85
N ARG A 42 -5.70 -3.45 4.61
CA ARG A 42 -6.81 -2.63 5.13
C ARG A 42 -8.17 -3.02 4.58
N LYS A 43 -8.22 -3.39 3.30
CA LYS A 43 -9.44 -3.89 2.65
C LYS A 43 -9.75 -5.36 2.97
N ARG A 44 -8.87 -6.05 3.69
CA ARG A 44 -8.97 -7.50 3.98
C ARG A 44 -9.09 -8.35 2.71
N GLN A 45 -8.46 -7.91 1.62
CA GLN A 45 -8.52 -8.56 0.30
C GLN A 45 -7.50 -9.70 0.13
N ALA A 46 -6.91 -10.17 1.24
CA ALA A 46 -5.89 -11.21 1.22
C ALA A 46 -6.36 -12.45 1.97
N ARG A 47 -5.67 -13.57 1.72
CA ARG A 47 -5.91 -14.93 2.23
C ARG A 47 -5.81 -15.07 3.77
N TYR A 48 -5.76 -13.97 4.51
CA TYR A 48 -5.71 -13.88 5.98
C TYR A 48 -7.08 -14.11 6.65
N ALA A 49 -8.05 -14.66 5.91
CA ALA A 49 -9.46 -14.79 6.27
C ALA A 49 -9.76 -15.91 7.28
N HIS A 50 -8.80 -16.31 8.11
CA HIS A 50 -9.00 -17.35 9.13
C HIS A 50 -9.15 -16.82 10.56
N ASP A 51 -9.01 -15.49 10.75
CA ASP A 51 -9.05 -14.82 12.05
C ASP A 51 -9.99 -13.58 11.94
N PRO A 52 -10.95 -13.37 12.85
CA PRO A 52 -11.81 -12.20 12.82
C PRO A 52 -11.00 -10.94 13.16
N ALA A 53 -10.54 -10.25 12.11
CA ALA A 53 -9.90 -8.94 12.16
C ALA A 53 -8.52 -8.85 12.84
N PRO A 54 -7.48 -9.52 12.29
CA PRO A 54 -6.10 -9.30 12.74
C PRO A 54 -5.68 -7.85 12.49
N SER A 55 -4.98 -7.27 13.48
CA SER A 55 -4.39 -5.94 13.35
C SER A 55 -3.39 -5.88 12.18
N LEU A 56 -3.14 -4.69 11.64
CA LEU A 56 -2.20 -4.51 10.53
C LEU A 56 -0.81 -5.07 10.87
N ALA A 57 -0.34 -4.88 12.11
CA ALA A 57 0.93 -5.42 12.60
C ALA A 57 0.96 -6.96 12.55
N LYS A 58 -0.14 -7.63 12.94
CA LYS A 58 -0.26 -9.09 12.86
C LYS A 58 -0.27 -9.58 11.41
N GLN A 59 -0.89 -8.85 10.49
CA GLN A 59 -0.85 -9.16 9.06
C GLN A 59 0.56 -9.01 8.48
N PHE A 60 1.32 -8.01 8.92
CA PHE A 60 2.73 -7.84 8.54
C PHE A 60 3.63 -8.96 9.08
N SER A 61 3.47 -9.37 10.34
CA SER A 61 4.29 -10.44 10.92
C SER A 61 4.05 -11.79 10.23
N ILE A 62 2.82 -12.06 9.79
CA ILE A 62 2.49 -13.28 9.03
C ILE A 62 3.17 -13.29 7.66
N LEU A 63 3.29 -12.12 7.01
CA LEU A 63 3.93 -12.01 5.70
C LEU A 63 5.46 -12.11 5.78
N ALA A 64 6.05 -11.68 6.89
CA ALA A 64 7.49 -11.63 7.10
C ALA A 64 8.07 -12.94 7.68
N ALA A 65 7.20 -13.88 8.09
CA ALA A 65 7.58 -15.21 8.54
C ALA A 65 7.83 -16.15 7.36
#